data_AF-A0A3P8L726-F1
#
_entry.id   AF-A0A3P8L726-F1
#
_cell.length_a   1.000
_cell.length_b   1.000
_cell.length_c   1.000
_cell.angle_alpha   90.00
_cell.angle_beta   90.00
_cell.angle_gamma   90.00
#
_symmetry.space_group_name_H-M   'P 1'
#
loop_
_entity.id
_entity.type
_entity.pdbx_description
1 polymer ?
#
loop_
_entity_poly.entity_id
_entity_poly.type
_entity_poly.pdbx_seq_one_letter_code
_entity_poly.pdbx_strand_id
1 'polypeptide(L)'
;MFGSLTEKNIKDIIKKEQLTEIKNLIKYIEKNPKFMDVKSMYQLAQYANFLRLGQKPFYADDSLLNSIFKRLPNIRSKELTIVDPLCGVGIFLPLIIEKYGDKDKLSITFYDTDEDTIAIARALSKMIKLKITFGVSFQKADFLAKRTNEPIDLLISDLPNTRMSHPVLQKKTNFYKALHHCT
;
A
#
# COMPACT_ATOMS: atom_id res chain seq x y z
N MET A 1 -16.21 -17.01 3.49
CA MET A 1 -15.43 -16.56 4.66
C MET A 1 -14.02 -17.13 4.47
N PHE A 2 -13.07 -16.31 4.04
CA PHE A 2 -11.69 -16.75 3.83
C PHE A 2 -10.97 -16.68 5.18
N GLY A 3 -10.45 -17.81 5.67
CA GLY A 3 -9.72 -17.84 6.93
C GLY A 3 -8.43 -17.02 6.81
N SER A 4 -8.15 -16.16 7.79
CA SER A 4 -6.91 -15.38 7.82
C SER A 4 -5.69 -16.31 7.87
N LEU A 5 -4.65 -16.00 7.10
CA LEU A 5 -3.36 -16.68 7.25
C LEU A 5 -2.81 -16.40 8.66
N THR A 6 -2.52 -17.46 9.41
CA THR A 6 -1.82 -17.28 10.69
C THR A 6 -0.39 -16.82 10.45
N GLU A 7 0.20 -16.08 11.40
CA GLU A 7 1.59 -15.66 11.30
C GLU A 7 2.54 -16.86 11.10
N LYS A 8 2.25 -17.99 11.76
CA LYS A 8 3.00 -19.24 11.57
C LYS A 8 2.94 -19.70 10.11
N ASN A 9 1.76 -19.74 9.50
CA ASN A 9 1.63 -20.16 8.10
C ASN A 9 2.38 -19.22 7.14
N ILE A 10 2.36 -17.91 7.39
CA ILE A 10 3.11 -16.92 6.61
C ILE A 10 4.62 -17.22 6.70
N LYS A 11 5.16 -17.39 7.92
CA LYS A 11 6.58 -17.72 8.13
C LYS A 11 6.99 -19.01 7.42
N ASP A 12 6.16 -20.04 7.53
CA ASP A 12 6.42 -21.34 6.92
C ASP A 12 6.51 -21.22 5.39
N ILE A 13 5.59 -20.44 4.77
CA ILE A 13 5.59 -20.18 3.33
C ILE A 13 6.83 -19.37 2.93
N ILE A 14 7.14 -18.29 3.64
CA ILE A 14 8.30 -17.44 3.35
C ILE A 14 9.59 -18.25 3.39
N LYS A 15 9.77 -19.09 4.43
CA LYS A 15 10.95 -19.93 4.58
C LYS A 15 11.03 -20.98 3.47
N LYS A 16 9.93 -21.69 3.20
CA LYS A 16 9.90 -22.77 2.22
C LYS A 16 10.18 -22.25 0.80
N GLU A 17 9.56 -21.14 0.43
CA GLU A 17 9.61 -20.58 -0.92
C GLU A 17 10.69 -19.50 -1.07
N GLN A 18 11.48 -19.26 -0.02
CA GLN A 18 12.57 -18.27 0.04
C GLN A 18 12.13 -16.87 -0.40
N LEU A 19 11.01 -16.39 0.16
CA LEU A 19 10.34 -15.16 -0.28
C LEU A 19 11.02 -13.87 0.20
N THR A 20 12.10 -13.94 0.99
CA THR A 20 12.96 -12.78 1.25
C THR A 20 13.77 -12.38 0.03
N GLU A 21 13.97 -13.31 -0.91
CA GLU A 21 14.60 -13.04 -2.21
C GLU A 21 13.58 -12.40 -3.16
N ILE A 22 13.88 -11.19 -3.64
CA ILE A 22 12.96 -10.38 -4.45
C ILE A 22 12.42 -11.11 -5.67
N LYS A 23 13.27 -11.84 -6.39
CA LYS A 23 12.88 -12.61 -7.58
C LYS A 23 11.89 -13.73 -7.24
N ASN A 24 12.06 -14.37 -6.09
CA ASN A 24 11.18 -15.45 -5.64
C ASN A 24 9.82 -14.88 -5.22
N LEU A 25 9.80 -13.77 -4.48
CA LEU A 25 8.57 -13.12 -4.05
C LEU A 25 7.73 -12.63 -5.24
N ILE A 26 8.33 -11.92 -6.20
CA ILE A 26 7.62 -11.46 -7.41
C ILE A 26 7.03 -12.65 -8.16
N LYS A 27 7.84 -13.70 -8.40
CA LYS A 27 7.38 -14.91 -9.07
C LYS A 27 6.25 -15.61 -8.31
N TYR A 28 6.29 -15.61 -6.98
CA TYR A 28 5.25 -16.19 -6.13
C TYR A 28 3.93 -15.42 -6.25
N ILE A 29 3.99 -14.09 -6.21
CA ILE A 29 2.83 -13.20 -6.38
C ILE A 29 2.19 -13.43 -7.76
N GLU A 30 3.01 -13.41 -8.83
CA GLU A 30 2.52 -13.53 -10.21
C GLU A 30 1.92 -14.92 -10.50
N LYS A 31 2.52 -15.99 -9.95
CA LYS A 31 2.00 -17.36 -10.13
C LYS A 31 0.82 -17.69 -9.22
N ASN A 32 0.72 -17.02 -8.08
CA ASN A 32 -0.24 -17.29 -7.01
C ASN A 32 -0.53 -18.80 -6.80
N PRO A 33 0.50 -19.63 -6.53
CA PRO A 33 0.41 -21.09 -6.64
C PRO A 33 -0.55 -21.73 -5.63
N LYS A 34 -0.91 -21.01 -4.56
CA LYS A 34 -1.87 -21.45 -3.54
C LYS A 34 -3.26 -20.85 -3.72
N PHE A 35 -3.52 -20.15 -4.83
CA PHE A 35 -4.78 -19.44 -5.09
C PHE A 35 -5.20 -18.54 -3.92
N MET A 36 -4.23 -17.83 -3.34
CA MET A 36 -4.49 -16.90 -2.25
C MET A 36 -5.37 -15.76 -2.75
N ASP A 37 -6.27 -15.30 -1.89
CA ASP A 37 -6.97 -14.05 -2.12
C ASP A 37 -5.99 -12.86 -2.06
N VAL A 38 -6.43 -11.71 -2.58
CA VAL A 38 -5.62 -10.48 -2.66
C VAL A 38 -5.08 -10.10 -1.29
N LYS A 39 -5.91 -10.09 -0.25
CA LYS A 39 -5.51 -9.66 1.09
C LYS A 39 -4.45 -10.58 1.67
N SER A 40 -4.63 -11.90 1.56
CA SER A 40 -3.66 -12.90 2.00
C SER A 40 -2.31 -12.74 1.29
N MET A 41 -2.32 -12.44 -0.01
CA MET A 41 -1.09 -12.19 -0.77
C MET A 41 -0.40 -10.87 -0.33
N TYR A 42 -1.16 -9.81 -0.07
CA TYR A 42 -0.62 -8.56 0.47
C TYR A 42 0.01 -8.77 1.85
N GLN A 43 -0.63 -9.54 2.75
CA GLN A 43 -0.09 -9.85 4.07
C GLN A 43 1.22 -10.65 3.99
N LEU A 44 1.26 -11.69 3.14
CA LEU A 44 2.46 -12.49 2.91
C LEU A 44 3.61 -11.62 2.36
N ALA A 45 3.34 -10.83 1.32
CA ALA A 45 4.33 -9.98 0.67
C ALA A 45 4.83 -8.86 1.60
N GLN A 46 3.94 -8.26 2.40
CA GLN A 46 4.33 -7.27 3.41
C GLN A 46 5.29 -7.88 4.42
N TYR A 47 4.95 -9.06 4.96
CA TYR A 47 5.77 -9.77 5.93
C TYR A 47 7.15 -10.12 5.35
N ALA A 48 7.18 -10.67 4.13
CA ALA A 48 8.41 -11.01 3.43
C ALA A 48 9.28 -9.76 3.16
N ASN A 49 8.66 -8.64 2.79
CA ASN A 49 9.36 -7.38 2.55
C ASN A 49 10.00 -6.81 3.82
N PHE A 50 9.29 -6.86 4.96
CA PHE A 50 9.88 -6.47 6.25
C PHE A 50 11.11 -7.30 6.60
N LEU A 51 11.03 -8.62 6.42
CA LEU A 51 12.17 -9.50 6.65
C LEU A 51 13.34 -9.19 5.71
N ARG A 52 13.09 -8.96 4.41
CA ARG A 52 14.11 -8.56 3.43
C ARG A 52 14.82 -7.26 3.85
N LEU A 53 14.08 -6.30 4.39
CA LEU A 53 14.61 -5.01 4.86
C LEU A 53 15.29 -5.09 6.24
N GLY A 54 15.35 -6.27 6.87
CA GLY A 54 15.91 -6.43 8.22
C GLY A 54 15.07 -5.76 9.31
N GLN A 55 13.79 -5.51 9.04
CA GLN A 55 12.86 -4.83 9.93
C GLN A 55 11.97 -5.82 10.69
N LYS A 56 11.44 -5.40 11.83
CA LYS A 56 10.45 -6.19 12.56
C LYS A 56 9.20 -6.35 11.69
N PRO A 57 8.75 -7.58 11.41
CA PRO A 57 7.56 -7.79 10.60
C PRO A 57 6.33 -7.15 11.23
N PHE A 58 5.58 -6.46 10.39
CA PHE A 58 4.29 -5.91 10.70
C PHE A 58 3.30 -6.39 9.63
N TYR A 59 2.11 -6.79 10.05
CA TYR A 59 1.02 -7.10 9.15
C TYR A 59 -0.19 -6.28 9.55
N ALA A 60 -0.81 -5.63 8.57
CA ALA A 60 -2.09 -4.98 8.79
C ALA A 60 -3.17 -6.07 8.91
N ASP A 61 -3.66 -6.26 10.13
CA ASP A 61 -4.80 -7.15 10.39
C ASP A 61 -6.13 -6.51 9.94
N ASP A 62 -7.22 -7.28 9.99
CA ASP A 62 -8.54 -6.79 9.62
C ASP A 62 -8.99 -5.61 10.47
N SER A 63 -8.64 -5.59 11.76
CA SER A 63 -9.04 -4.53 12.66
C SER A 63 -8.43 -3.20 12.22
N LEU A 64 -7.13 -3.22 11.91
CA LEU A 64 -6.39 -2.06 11.44
C LEU A 64 -6.89 -1.60 10.08
N LEU A 65 -6.98 -2.50 9.09
CA LEU A 65 -7.45 -2.16 7.74
C LEU A 65 -8.87 -1.58 7.76
N ASN A 66 -9.79 -2.18 8.53
CA ASN A 66 -11.14 -1.65 8.72
C ASN A 66 -11.12 -0.29 9.41
N SER A 67 -10.25 -0.11 10.40
CA SER A 67 -10.14 1.17 11.09
C SER A 67 -9.61 2.28 10.19
N ILE A 68 -8.70 1.96 9.25
CA ILE A 68 -8.22 2.89 8.23
C ILE A 68 -9.32 3.19 7.23
N PHE A 69 -10.01 2.16 6.73
CA PHE A 69 -11.10 2.31 5.76
C PHE A 69 -12.23 3.21 6.28
N LYS A 70 -12.69 2.98 7.51
CA LYS A 70 -13.73 3.80 8.17
C LYS A 70 -13.30 5.25 8.33
N ARG A 71 -12.00 5.47 8.44
CA ARG A 71 -11.39 6.78 8.56
C ARG A 71 -11.41 7.50 7.19
N LEU A 72 -11.13 6.82 6.08
CA LEU A 72 -11.07 7.46 4.76
C LEU A 72 -12.26 8.42 4.47
N PRO A 73 -11.98 9.67 4.06
CA PRO A 73 -12.99 10.71 3.95
C PRO A 73 -13.94 10.44 2.80
N ASN A 74 -15.15 11.00 2.88
CA ASN A 74 -16.05 11.02 1.74
C ASN A 74 -15.72 12.24 0.88
N ILE A 75 -15.24 12.00 -0.35
CA ILE A 75 -14.89 13.06 -1.29
C ILE A 75 -15.95 13.12 -2.38
N ARG A 76 -16.59 14.30 -2.54
CA ARG A 76 -17.70 14.49 -3.50
C ARG A 76 -17.25 14.59 -4.96
N SER A 77 -16.01 15.03 -5.20
CA SER A 77 -15.47 15.12 -6.56
C SER A 77 -15.58 13.78 -7.29
N LYS A 78 -15.81 13.86 -8.60
CA LYS A 78 -15.87 12.71 -9.52
C LYS A 78 -14.48 12.28 -10.00
N GLU A 79 -13.53 13.20 -9.97
CA GLU A 79 -12.12 12.96 -10.25
C GLU A 79 -11.32 13.14 -8.97
N LEU A 80 -10.38 12.22 -8.73
CA LEU A 80 -9.62 12.22 -7.50
C LEU A 80 -8.14 11.90 -7.76
N THR A 81 -7.25 12.70 -7.19
CA THR A 81 -5.80 12.49 -7.19
C THR A 81 -5.33 12.13 -5.79
N ILE A 82 -4.84 10.90 -5.63
CA ILE A 82 -4.36 10.33 -4.37
C ILE A 82 -2.85 10.11 -4.43
N VAL A 83 -2.15 10.46 -3.37
CA VAL A 83 -0.73 10.14 -3.21
C VAL A 83 -0.51 9.33 -1.93
N ASP A 84 0.27 8.26 -2.04
CA ASP A 84 0.90 7.61 -0.91
C ASP A 84 2.42 7.86 -0.97
N PRO A 85 2.97 8.67 -0.05
CA PRO A 85 4.36 9.10 -0.09
C PRO A 85 5.37 8.06 0.42
N LEU A 86 4.90 6.99 1.08
CA LEU A 86 5.75 5.89 1.57
C LEU A 86 4.91 4.60 1.63
N CYS A 87 4.76 3.97 0.48
CA CYS A 87 3.72 2.98 0.27
C CYS A 87 4.03 1.59 0.81
N GLY A 88 5.31 1.28 1.06
CA GLY A 88 5.72 -0.10 1.25
C GLY A 88 5.24 -0.96 0.07
N VAL A 89 4.64 -2.11 0.37
CA VAL A 89 4.08 -3.00 -0.66
C VAL A 89 2.74 -2.54 -1.26
N GLY A 90 2.26 -1.34 -0.91
CA GLY A 90 1.04 -0.73 -1.48
C GLY A 90 -0.27 -1.23 -0.88
N ILE A 91 -0.29 -1.52 0.43
CA ILE A 91 -1.46 -2.11 1.14
C ILE A 91 -2.74 -1.26 1.06
N PHE A 92 -2.61 0.03 0.75
CA PHE A 92 -3.75 0.93 0.61
C PHE A 92 -4.45 0.85 -0.73
N LEU A 93 -3.83 0.28 -1.77
CA LEU A 93 -4.47 0.20 -3.08
C LEU A 93 -5.83 -0.54 -3.01
N PRO A 94 -5.96 -1.74 -2.41
CA PRO A 94 -7.28 -2.37 -2.24
C PRO A 94 -8.30 -1.48 -1.54
N LEU A 95 -7.92 -0.82 -0.44
CA LEU A 95 -8.82 0.04 0.34
C LEU A 95 -9.26 1.27 -0.44
N ILE A 96 -8.36 1.87 -1.22
CA ILE A 96 -8.64 3.02 -2.08
C ILE A 96 -9.63 2.63 -3.17
N ILE A 97 -9.42 1.47 -3.82
CA ILE A 97 -10.32 0.97 -4.87
C ILE A 97 -11.70 0.63 -4.29
N GLU A 98 -11.74 0.06 -3.09
CA GLU A 98 -13.00 -0.20 -2.39
C GLU A 98 -13.74 1.09 -2.01
N LYS A 99 -13.02 2.09 -1.48
CA LYS A 99 -13.62 3.33 -0.97
C LYS A 99 -14.05 4.29 -2.07
N TYR A 100 -13.26 4.40 -3.13
CA TYR A 100 -13.42 5.39 -4.20
C TYR A 100 -13.67 4.74 -5.56
N GLY A 101 -14.13 3.49 -5.55
CA GLY A 101 -14.50 2.77 -6.76
C GLY A 101 -15.67 3.40 -7.52
N ASP A 102 -16.44 4.29 -6.89
CA ASP A 102 -17.54 5.06 -7.48
C ASP A 102 -17.07 6.22 -8.36
N LYS A 103 -15.79 6.62 -8.30
CA LYS A 103 -15.27 7.77 -9.05
C LYS A 103 -15.27 7.53 -10.56
N ASP A 104 -15.45 8.61 -11.31
CA ASP A 104 -15.36 8.60 -12.77
C ASP A 104 -13.89 8.43 -13.19
N LYS A 105 -12.97 9.10 -12.47
CA LYS A 105 -11.53 9.03 -12.69
C LYS A 105 -10.76 9.01 -11.37
N LEU A 106 -9.73 8.18 -11.31
CA LEU A 106 -8.87 8.07 -10.14
C LEU A 106 -7.40 8.03 -10.59
N SER A 107 -6.58 8.92 -10.06
CA SER A 107 -5.13 8.95 -10.26
C SER A 107 -4.44 8.67 -8.94
N ILE A 108 -3.75 7.54 -8.83
CA ILE A 108 -3.05 7.14 -7.60
C ILE A 108 -1.55 7.07 -7.90
N THR A 109 -0.74 7.74 -7.08
CA THR A 109 0.71 7.60 -7.14
C THR A 109 1.26 7.12 -5.80
N PHE A 110 1.92 5.98 -5.84
CA PHE A 110 2.65 5.40 -4.72
C PHE A 110 4.14 5.71 -4.85
N TYR A 111 4.74 6.17 -3.77
CA TYR A 111 6.17 6.44 -3.66
C TYR A 111 6.79 5.56 -2.59
N ASP A 112 8.01 5.11 -2.85
CA ASP A 112 8.89 4.52 -1.84
C ASP A 112 10.35 4.77 -2.27
N THR A 113 11.28 4.76 -1.32
CA THR A 113 12.70 4.91 -1.61
C THR A 113 13.36 3.61 -2.05
N ASP A 114 12.77 2.47 -1.69
CA ASP A 114 13.30 1.15 -1.99
C ASP A 114 12.71 0.57 -3.29
N GLU A 115 13.58 0.24 -4.24
CA GLU A 115 13.20 -0.17 -5.58
C GLU A 115 12.54 -1.55 -5.63
N ASP A 116 13.02 -2.48 -4.81
CA ASP A 116 12.47 -3.82 -4.67
C ASP A 116 11.06 -3.76 -4.08
N THR A 117 10.83 -2.89 -3.08
CA THR A 117 9.52 -2.63 -2.49
C THR A 117 8.53 -2.11 -3.54
N ILE A 118 8.98 -1.18 -4.40
CA ILE A 118 8.19 -0.72 -5.54
C ILE A 118 7.90 -1.85 -6.54
N ALA A 119 8.87 -2.73 -6.81
CA ALA A 119 8.65 -3.88 -7.69
C ALA A 119 7.62 -4.86 -7.11
N ILE A 120 7.65 -5.12 -5.81
CA ILE A 120 6.65 -5.93 -5.09
C ILE A 120 5.27 -5.28 -5.20
N ALA A 121 5.17 -3.98 -4.91
CA ALA A 121 3.91 -3.24 -4.96
C ALA A 121 3.28 -3.27 -6.38
N ARG A 122 4.11 -3.10 -7.43
CA ARG A 122 3.68 -3.28 -8.82
C ARG A 122 3.17 -4.68 -9.10
N ALA A 123 3.87 -5.73 -8.65
CA ALA A 123 3.44 -7.11 -8.84
C ALA A 123 2.08 -7.39 -8.17
N LEU A 124 1.90 -6.94 -6.93
CA LEU A 124 0.64 -7.06 -6.20
C LEU A 124 -0.50 -6.29 -6.86
N SER A 125 -0.22 -5.08 -7.39
CA SER A 125 -1.24 -4.25 -8.03
C SER A 125 -1.93 -4.94 -9.22
N LYS A 126 -1.21 -5.83 -9.93
CA LYS A 126 -1.74 -6.60 -11.06
C LYS A 126 -2.82 -7.61 -10.64
N MET A 127 -2.90 -7.95 -9.35
CA MET A 127 -3.95 -8.84 -8.82
C MET A 127 -5.31 -8.13 -8.69
N ILE A 128 -5.33 -6.80 -8.75
CA ILE A 128 -6.53 -5.99 -8.56
C ILE A 128 -7.07 -5.61 -9.93
N LYS A 129 -8.37 -5.85 -10.14
CA LYS A 129 -9.06 -5.40 -11.35
C LYS A 129 -9.37 -3.91 -11.22
N LEU A 130 -8.81 -3.12 -12.12
CA LEU A 130 -9.01 -1.67 -12.18
C LEU A 130 -9.95 -1.30 -13.32
N LYS A 131 -10.73 -0.23 -13.13
CA LYS A 131 -11.43 0.44 -14.24
C LYS A 131 -10.38 1.05 -15.19
N ILE A 132 -10.71 1.13 -16.47
CA ILE A 132 -9.81 1.74 -17.47
C ILE A 132 -9.51 3.22 -17.16
N THR A 133 -10.42 3.91 -16.48
CA THR A 133 -10.26 5.32 -16.07
C THR A 133 -9.40 5.50 -14.82
N PHE A 134 -8.91 4.40 -14.21
CA PHE A 134 -8.11 4.45 -12.99
C PHE A 134 -6.63 4.26 -13.34
N GLY A 135 -5.85 5.31 -13.13
CA GLY A 135 -4.39 5.30 -13.29
C GLY A 135 -3.72 5.01 -11.95
N VAL A 136 -2.86 4.00 -11.91
CA VAL A 136 -2.02 3.68 -10.74
C VAL A 136 -0.56 3.70 -11.16
N SER A 137 0.25 4.51 -10.48
CA SER A 137 1.69 4.58 -10.72
C SER A 137 2.48 4.31 -9.44
N PHE A 138 3.63 3.68 -9.61
CA PHE A 138 4.58 3.39 -8.52
C PHE A 138 5.92 4.00 -8.91
N GLN A 139 6.49 4.84 -8.05
CA GLN A 139 7.70 5.60 -8.33
C GLN A 139 8.72 5.42 -7.21
N LYS A 140 9.96 5.10 -7.59
CA LYS A 140 11.10 5.14 -6.68
C LYS A 140 11.51 6.60 -6.46
N ALA A 141 11.11 7.19 -5.33
CA ALA A 141 11.51 8.52 -4.94
C ALA A 141 11.27 8.76 -3.45
N ASP A 142 12.09 9.61 -2.84
CA ASP A 142 11.72 10.25 -1.58
C ASP A 142 10.73 11.39 -1.88
N PHE A 143 9.46 11.17 -1.55
CA PHE A 143 8.42 12.17 -1.78
C PHE A 143 8.65 13.45 -0.98
N LEU A 144 9.28 13.37 0.20
CA LEU A 144 9.54 14.54 1.04
C LEU A 144 10.62 15.45 0.45
N ALA A 145 11.57 14.87 -0.29
CA ALA A 145 12.59 15.60 -1.03
C ALA A 145 12.08 16.18 -2.36
N LYS A 146 10.93 15.72 -2.86
CA LYS A 146 10.34 16.20 -4.12
C LYS A 146 9.60 17.52 -3.91
N ARG A 147 9.84 18.47 -4.82
CA ARG A 147 8.92 19.58 -5.06
C ARG A 147 7.92 19.15 -6.14
N THR A 148 6.65 18.98 -5.78
CA THR A 148 5.57 18.79 -6.75
C THR A 148 4.61 19.96 -6.64
N ASN A 149 4.23 20.54 -7.78
CA ASN A 149 3.20 21.58 -7.87
C ASN A 149 1.82 21.00 -8.22
N GLU A 150 1.70 19.68 -8.37
CA GLU A 150 0.43 19.04 -8.71
C GLU A 150 -0.55 19.11 -7.53
N PRO A 151 -1.83 19.44 -7.78
CA PRO A 151 -2.86 19.37 -6.76
C PRO A 151 -3.08 17.91 -6.35
N ILE A 152 -3.10 17.67 -5.05
CA ILE A 152 -3.35 16.35 -4.45
C ILE A 152 -4.61 16.51 -3.61
N ASP A 153 -5.63 15.71 -3.89
CA ASP A 153 -6.90 15.76 -3.15
C ASP A 153 -6.84 14.98 -1.84
N LEU A 154 -6.02 13.92 -1.83
CA LEU A 154 -5.86 13.04 -0.68
C LEU A 154 -4.43 12.52 -0.60
N LEU A 155 -3.77 12.75 0.53
CA LEU A 155 -2.54 12.05 0.87
C LEU A 155 -2.86 10.96 1.91
N ILE A 156 -2.47 9.73 1.63
CA ILE A 156 -2.74 8.55 2.47
C ILE A 156 -1.41 7.88 2.83
N SER A 157 -1.15 7.66 4.11
CA SER A 157 0.11 7.03 4.53
C SER A 157 0.05 6.48 5.95
N ASP A 158 0.92 5.50 6.23
CA ASP A 158 1.31 5.06 7.58
C ASP A 158 2.67 5.67 7.99
N LEU A 159 2.97 6.88 7.51
CA LEU A 159 4.21 7.55 7.88
C LEU A 159 4.25 7.81 9.39
N PRO A 160 5.41 7.58 10.04
CA PRO A 160 5.61 7.97 11.43
C PRO A 160 5.34 9.47 11.62
N ASN A 161 4.79 9.85 12.79
CA ASN A 161 4.44 11.24 13.12
C ASN A 161 5.61 12.23 12.89
N THR A 162 6.86 11.79 13.10
CA THR A 162 8.07 12.61 12.90
C THR A 162 8.28 13.06 11.46
N ARG A 163 7.84 12.26 10.47
CA ARG A 163 7.89 12.64 9.05
C ARG A 163 6.65 13.42 8.60
N MET A 164 5.55 13.28 9.32
CA MET A 164 4.29 13.98 9.01
C MET A 164 4.33 15.49 9.27
N SER A 165 5.24 15.97 10.12
CA SER A 165 5.45 17.41 10.33
C SER A 165 6.17 18.10 9.17
N HIS A 166 6.58 17.37 8.12
CA HIS A 166 7.33 17.96 7.01
C HIS A 166 6.52 19.03 6.27
N PRO A 167 7.07 20.23 5.99
CA PRO A 167 6.32 21.34 5.39
C PRO A 167 5.68 21.04 4.03
N VAL A 168 6.27 20.12 3.24
CA VAL A 168 5.72 19.68 1.94
C VAL A 168 4.37 18.98 2.11
N LEU A 169 4.18 18.28 3.24
CA LEU A 169 2.92 17.63 3.59
C LEU A 169 1.90 18.68 4.06
N GLN A 170 2.30 19.63 4.90
CA GLN A 170 1.39 20.62 5.47
C GLN A 170 0.84 21.67 4.47
N LYS A 171 1.58 21.97 3.39
CA LYS A 171 1.19 23.00 2.40
C LYS A 171 0.17 22.54 1.35
N LYS A 172 -0.18 21.25 1.31
CA LYS A 172 -1.13 20.69 0.33
C LYS A 172 -2.43 20.31 1.06
N THR A 173 -3.50 21.04 0.77
CA THR A 173 -4.79 21.04 1.48
C THR A 173 -5.55 19.70 1.42
N ASN A 174 -6.36 19.43 2.46
CA ASN A 174 -7.09 18.18 2.77
C ASN A 174 -6.21 16.97 3.10
N PHE A 175 -5.28 17.17 4.05
CA PHE A 175 -4.50 16.07 4.61
C PHE A 175 -5.40 15.11 5.40
N TYR A 176 -5.54 13.87 4.93
CA TYR A 176 -6.24 12.85 5.68
C TYR A 176 -5.26 11.90 6.36
N LYS A 177 -5.35 11.84 7.68
CA LYS A 177 -4.54 10.96 8.52
C LYS A 177 -5.17 9.58 8.60
N ALA A 178 -4.59 8.59 7.91
CA ALA A 178 -5.06 7.21 8.00
C ALA A 178 -4.87 6.62 9.40
N LEU A 179 -3.78 6.99 10.11
CA LEU A 179 -3.38 6.35 11.36
C LEU A 179 -3.10 7.35 12.48
N HIS A 180 -3.94 7.29 13.51
CA HIS A 180 -3.63 7.73 14.86
C HIS A 180 -3.53 6.46 15.71
N HIS A 181 -2.44 6.36 16.48
CA HIS A 181 -2.16 5.38 17.55
C HIS A 181 -1.46 4.07 17.14
N CYS A 182 -0.12 4.12 17.13
CA CYS A 182 0.67 3.22 17.96
C CYS A 182 1.63 4.11 18.78
N THR A 183 1.20 4.45 19.99
CA THR A 183 2.11 4.83 21.09
C THR A 183 2.77 3.57 21.62
#